data_AF-A0A841WL67-F1
#
_entry.id   AF-A0A841WL67-F1
#
_cell.length_a   1.000
_cell.length_b   1.000
_cell.length_c   1.000
_cell.angle_alpha   90.00
_cell.angle_beta   90.00
_cell.angle_gamma   90.00
#
_symmetry.space_group_name_H-M   'P 1'
#
loop_
_entity.id
_entity.type
_entity.pdbx_description
1 polymer ?
#
loop_
_entity_poly.entity_id
_entity_poly.type
_entity_poly.pdbx_seq_one_letter_code
_entity_poly.pdbx_strand_id
1 'polypeptide(L)'
;MKSLSSIIQNKILLAILAGIISIGSFQIWQYNQQKHYKFIAAKEKECELDLDIADTNVKQSRSLRNLKYNQIANPGLEQPGINSEFEKGKAYVVISTKAGYVIPPNTSNYDSTFFKSLSITYEHPPQPLIVKGVSIDIAKKQALVSSYCSSQPFLVPLKNLYENFQPIDISN
;
A
#
# COMPACT_ATOMS: atom_id res chain seq x y z
N MET A 1 -47.90 48.99 7.54
CA MET A 1 -47.62 48.22 6.31
C MET A 1 -46.13 48.09 5.94
N LYS A 2 -45.20 48.93 6.42
CA LYS A 2 -43.76 48.85 6.07
C LYS A 2 -42.97 47.70 6.75
N SER A 3 -43.42 47.21 7.92
CA SER A 3 -42.72 46.17 8.69
C SER A 3 -42.87 44.76 8.10
N LEU A 4 -44.01 44.42 7.50
CA LEU A 4 -44.28 43.11 6.89
C LEU A 4 -43.47 42.88 5.60
N SER A 5 -43.28 43.92 4.78
CA SER A 5 -42.51 43.84 3.53
C SER A 5 -41.01 43.61 3.79
N SER A 6 -40.45 44.23 4.84
CA SER A 6 -39.04 44.06 5.20
C SER A 6 -38.71 42.65 5.72
N ILE A 7 -39.61 42.02 6.48
CA ILE A 7 -39.44 40.64 6.97
C ILE A 7 -39.48 39.61 5.83
N ILE A 8 -40.36 39.81 4.85
CA ILE A 8 -40.48 38.92 3.69
C ILE A 8 -39.25 39.03 2.79
N GLN A 9 -38.75 40.25 2.55
CA GLN A 9 -37.52 40.47 1.77
C GLN A 9 -36.28 39.85 2.44
N ASN A 10 -36.13 39.97 3.76
CA ASN A 10 -35.00 39.38 4.48
C ASN A 10 -35.02 37.83 4.43
N LYS A 11 -36.20 37.20 4.49
CA LYS A 11 -36.34 35.74 4.39
C LYS A 11 -36.01 35.21 2.99
N ILE A 12 -36.41 35.93 1.94
CA ILE A 12 -36.07 35.57 0.56
C ILE A 12 -34.56 35.73 0.32
N LEU A 13 -33.96 36.81 0.81
CA LEU A 13 -32.51 37.03 0.71
C LEU A 13 -31.70 35.94 1.44
N LEU A 14 -32.13 35.56 2.65
CA LEU A 14 -31.51 34.47 3.41
C LEU A 14 -31.68 33.10 2.74
N ALA A 15 -32.85 32.83 2.13
CA ALA A 15 -33.08 31.59 1.38
C ALA A 15 -32.22 31.52 0.11
N ILE A 16 -32.03 32.64 -0.59
CA ILE A 16 -31.14 32.74 -1.77
C ILE A 16 -29.67 32.59 -1.34
N LEU A 17 -29.24 33.24 -0.26
CA LEU A 17 -27.88 33.10 0.27
C LEU A 17 -27.60 31.67 0.74
N ALA A 18 -28.54 31.03 1.43
CA ALA A 18 -28.44 29.61 1.80
C ALA A 18 -28.43 28.68 0.58
N GLY A 19 -29.20 29.00 -0.47
CA GLY A 19 -29.19 28.29 -1.75
C GLY A 19 -27.86 28.42 -2.49
N ILE A 20 -27.25 29.60 -2.55
CA ILE A 20 -25.96 29.84 -3.23
C ILE A 20 -24.81 29.19 -2.44
N ILE A 21 -24.80 29.31 -1.12
CA ILE A 21 -23.78 28.68 -0.27
C ILE A 21 -23.86 27.15 -0.40
N SER A 22 -25.06 26.56 -0.44
CA SER A 22 -25.20 25.11 -0.58
C SER A 22 -24.75 24.59 -1.95
N ILE A 23 -25.01 25.31 -3.05
CA ILE A 23 -24.51 24.94 -4.39
C ILE A 23 -22.98 25.05 -4.47
N GLY A 24 -22.39 26.14 -3.97
CA GLY A 24 -20.94 26.30 -3.94
C GLY A 24 -20.24 25.24 -3.09
N SER A 25 -20.82 24.91 -1.93
CA SER A 25 -20.32 23.84 -1.05
C SER A 25 -20.36 22.47 -1.73
N PHE A 26 -21.44 22.18 -2.46
CA PHE A 26 -21.61 20.91 -3.17
C PHE A 26 -20.66 20.77 -4.36
N GLN A 27 -20.43 21.84 -5.14
CA GLN A 27 -19.45 21.83 -6.24
C GLN A 27 -18.02 21.61 -5.73
N ILE A 28 -17.64 22.29 -4.64
CA ILE A 28 -16.33 22.09 -3.98
C ILE A 28 -16.21 20.66 -3.45
N TRP A 29 -17.26 20.14 -2.83
CA TRP A 29 -17.30 18.75 -2.36
C TRP A 29 -17.13 17.76 -3.52
N GLN A 30 -17.86 17.93 -4.63
CA GLN A 30 -17.72 17.09 -5.82
C GLN A 30 -16.31 17.15 -6.41
N TYR A 31 -15.73 18.35 -6.51
CA TYR A 31 -14.35 18.52 -6.97
C TYR A 31 -13.34 17.78 -6.07
N ASN A 32 -13.49 17.93 -4.75
CA ASN A 32 -12.65 17.23 -3.78
C ASN A 32 -12.82 15.71 -3.87
N GLN A 33 -14.04 15.22 -4.07
CA GLN A 33 -14.31 13.80 -4.30
C GLN A 33 -13.61 13.28 -5.55
N GLN A 34 -13.73 13.99 -6.69
CA GLN A 34 -13.04 13.60 -7.92
C GLN A 34 -11.52 13.57 -7.76
N LYS A 35 -10.95 14.54 -7.04
CA LYS A 35 -9.51 14.57 -6.73
C LYS A 35 -9.12 13.38 -5.86
N HIS A 36 -9.93 13.05 -4.85
CA HIS A 36 -9.73 11.89 -3.99
C HIS A 36 -9.76 10.59 -4.80
N TYR A 37 -10.77 10.38 -5.64
CA TYR A 37 -10.86 9.19 -6.50
C TYR A 37 -9.66 9.06 -7.45
N LYS A 38 -9.21 10.17 -8.07
CA LYS A 38 -8.01 10.18 -8.91
C LYS A 38 -6.75 9.81 -8.11
N PHE A 39 -6.64 10.29 -6.88
CA PHE A 39 -5.53 9.94 -5.99
C PHE A 39 -5.54 8.45 -5.64
N ILE A 40 -6.70 7.90 -5.26
CA ILE A 40 -6.85 6.46 -4.97
C ILE A 40 -6.49 5.62 -6.19
N ALA A 41 -7.05 5.93 -7.37
CA ALA A 41 -6.75 5.18 -8.59
C ALA A 41 -5.27 5.24 -8.99
N ALA A 42 -4.60 6.38 -8.78
CA ALA A 42 -3.16 6.48 -9.00
C ALA A 42 -2.38 5.57 -8.05
N LYS A 43 -2.79 5.50 -6.77
CA LYS A 43 -2.17 4.62 -5.77
C LYS A 43 -2.42 3.15 -6.06
N GLU A 44 -3.60 2.79 -6.54
CA GLU A 44 -3.92 1.42 -6.99
C GLU A 44 -2.95 1.01 -8.09
N LYS A 45 -2.80 1.85 -9.13
CA LYS A 45 -1.87 1.58 -10.23
C LYS A 45 -0.42 1.44 -9.78
N GLU A 46 0.03 2.28 -8.85
CA GLU A 46 1.38 2.15 -8.27
C GLU A 46 1.55 0.85 -7.48
N CYS A 47 0.55 0.45 -6.70
CA CYS A 47 0.58 -0.81 -5.98
C CYS A 47 0.53 -2.03 -6.91
N GLU A 48 -0.31 -2.01 -7.95
CA GLU A 48 -0.37 -3.07 -8.97
C GLU A 48 0.98 -3.24 -9.66
N LEU A 49 1.65 -2.13 -10.00
CA LEU A 49 3.00 -2.16 -10.56
C LEU A 49 4.01 -2.76 -9.58
N ASP A 50 3.95 -2.37 -8.30
CA ASP A 50 4.82 -2.89 -7.24
C ASP A 50 4.67 -4.42 -7.06
N LEU A 51 3.44 -4.94 -7.19
CA LEU A 51 3.12 -6.36 -7.15
C LEU A 51 3.66 -7.10 -8.39
N ASP A 52 3.47 -6.52 -9.59
CA ASP A 52 3.93 -7.11 -10.85
C ASP A 52 5.46 -7.15 -10.95
N ILE A 53 6.14 -6.08 -10.52
CA ILE A 53 7.61 -6.04 -10.43
C ILE A 53 8.11 -7.11 -9.46
N ALA A 54 7.47 -7.26 -8.31
CA ALA A 54 7.86 -8.27 -7.33
C ALA A 54 7.70 -9.69 -7.90
N ASP A 55 6.56 -9.98 -8.53
CA ASP A 55 6.29 -11.28 -9.13
C ASP A 55 7.26 -11.58 -10.28
N THR A 56 7.56 -10.58 -11.11
CA THR A 56 8.55 -10.67 -12.19
C THR A 56 9.95 -10.96 -11.64
N ASN A 57 10.42 -10.19 -10.64
CA ASN A 57 11.73 -10.40 -10.02
C ASN A 57 11.85 -11.80 -9.41
N VAL A 58 10.80 -12.25 -8.71
CA VAL A 58 10.74 -13.60 -8.14
C VAL A 58 10.79 -14.67 -9.23
N LYS A 59 10.05 -14.49 -10.34
CA LYS A 59 10.06 -15.46 -11.45
C LYS A 59 11.39 -15.52 -12.19
N GLN A 60 12.10 -14.39 -12.30
CA GLN A 60 13.40 -14.30 -12.96
C GLN A 60 14.54 -14.84 -12.11
N SER A 61 14.48 -14.67 -10.78
CA SER A 61 15.43 -15.26 -9.84
C SER A 61 15.15 -16.75 -9.63
N ARG A 62 16.11 -17.63 -9.98
CA ARG A 62 15.95 -19.08 -9.81
C ARG A 62 15.72 -19.45 -8.35
N SER A 63 16.50 -18.86 -7.44
CA SER A 63 16.45 -19.13 -6.01
C SER A 63 15.17 -18.58 -5.36
N LEU A 64 14.73 -17.35 -5.66
CA LEU A 64 13.47 -16.80 -5.14
C LEU A 64 12.25 -17.52 -5.72
N ARG A 65 12.28 -17.90 -7.01
CA ARG A 65 11.21 -18.71 -7.62
C ARG A 65 11.04 -20.04 -6.90
N ASN A 66 12.15 -20.70 -6.59
CA ASN A 66 12.14 -21.95 -5.83
C ASN A 66 11.58 -21.77 -4.42
N LEU A 67 11.94 -20.69 -3.73
CA LEU A 67 11.38 -20.35 -2.43
C LEU A 67 9.86 -20.12 -2.51
N LYS A 68 9.39 -19.31 -3.46
CA LYS A 68 7.99 -18.90 -3.56
C LYS A 68 7.06 -20.01 -4.02
N TYR A 69 7.39 -20.69 -5.13
CA TYR A 69 6.46 -21.60 -5.81
C TYR A 69 6.75 -23.08 -5.55
N ASN A 70 8.02 -23.42 -5.28
CA ASN A 70 8.41 -24.81 -4.98
C ASN A 70 8.59 -25.05 -3.48
N GLN A 71 8.52 -24.00 -2.65
CA GLN A 71 8.73 -24.05 -1.20
C GLN A 71 10.09 -24.64 -0.78
N ILE A 72 11.09 -24.52 -1.66
CA ILE A 72 12.46 -25.00 -1.41
C ILE A 72 13.25 -23.83 -0.81
N ALA A 73 13.55 -23.93 0.49
CA ALA A 73 14.38 -22.93 1.16
C ALA A 73 15.86 -23.11 0.79
N ASN A 74 16.53 -22.00 0.49
CA ASN A 74 17.98 -21.96 0.31
C ASN A 74 18.58 -21.00 1.36
N PRO A 75 19.41 -21.49 2.29
CA PRO A 75 20.00 -20.65 3.34
C PRO A 75 20.98 -19.59 2.81
N GLY A 76 21.42 -19.71 1.55
CA GLY A 76 22.26 -18.72 0.88
C GLY A 76 21.49 -17.55 0.25
N LEU A 77 20.16 -17.46 0.45
CA LEU A 77 19.39 -16.30 0.03
C LEU A 77 19.75 -15.10 0.91
N GLU A 78 20.06 -13.98 0.27
CA GLU A 78 20.36 -12.72 0.94
C GLU A 78 19.08 -12.10 1.51
N GLN A 79 19.13 -11.84 2.81
CA GLN A 79 18.07 -11.27 3.63
C GLN A 79 18.63 -10.10 4.44
N PRO A 80 18.06 -8.90 4.28
CA PRO A 80 18.58 -7.71 4.93
C PRO A 80 18.47 -7.80 6.45
N GLY A 81 19.58 -7.55 7.13
CA GLY A 81 19.73 -7.65 8.58
C GLY A 81 19.86 -9.07 9.13
N ILE A 82 20.00 -10.08 8.26
CA ILE A 82 20.35 -11.46 8.65
C ILE A 82 21.72 -11.80 8.09
N ASN A 83 21.89 -11.74 6.77
CA ASN A 83 23.12 -12.05 6.05
C ASN A 83 23.50 -11.00 4.98
N SER A 84 22.59 -10.07 4.64
CA SER A 84 22.92 -8.83 3.92
C SER A 84 22.74 -7.58 4.77
N GLU A 85 23.31 -6.46 4.33
CA GLU A 85 23.13 -5.16 4.98
C GLU A 85 21.73 -4.58 4.68
N PHE A 86 21.08 -4.03 5.72
CA PHE A 86 19.85 -3.27 5.56
C PHE A 86 20.16 -1.83 5.20
N GLU A 87 19.52 -1.33 4.13
CA GLU A 87 19.69 0.00 3.59
C GLU A 87 18.33 0.71 3.54
N LYS A 88 18.27 1.91 4.15
CA LYS A 88 17.06 2.72 4.14
C LYS A 88 16.76 3.23 2.73
N GLY A 89 15.52 3.10 2.30
CA GLY A 89 15.04 3.51 0.98
C GLY A 89 15.31 2.51 -0.14
N LYS A 90 16.14 1.49 0.10
CA LYS A 90 16.36 0.39 -0.83
C LYS A 90 15.10 -0.45 -0.98
N ALA A 91 14.90 -0.94 -2.20
CA ALA A 91 13.80 -1.84 -2.52
C ALA A 91 14.17 -3.29 -2.14
N TYR A 92 13.21 -3.97 -1.53
CA TYR A 92 13.29 -5.36 -1.11
C TYR A 92 12.03 -6.10 -1.56
N VAL A 93 12.10 -7.42 -1.61
CA VAL A 93 10.95 -8.26 -1.95
C VAL A 93 10.47 -8.99 -0.71
N VAL A 94 9.17 -8.87 -0.46
CA VAL A 94 8.48 -9.61 0.58
C VAL A 94 7.94 -10.89 -0.03
N ILE A 95 8.39 -12.02 0.52
CA ILE A 95 7.94 -13.36 0.12
C ILE A 95 7.46 -14.08 1.36
N SER A 96 6.16 -14.41 1.37
CA SER A 96 5.61 -15.39 2.31
C SER A 96 5.55 -16.76 1.62
N THR A 97 6.01 -17.80 2.32
CA THR A 97 5.91 -19.20 1.89
C THR A 97 4.70 -19.91 2.48
N LYS A 98 3.92 -19.22 3.32
CA LYS A 98 2.71 -19.74 3.99
C LYS A 98 1.51 -18.86 3.67
N ALA A 99 0.32 -19.46 3.83
CA ALA A 99 -0.97 -18.76 3.86
C ALA A 99 -0.89 -17.50 4.75
N GLY A 100 -1.55 -16.44 4.33
CA GLY A 100 -1.43 -15.13 4.98
C GLY A 100 -1.94 -14.01 4.08
N TYR A 101 -1.58 -12.79 4.42
CA TYR A 101 -1.98 -11.56 3.73
C TYR A 101 -0.80 -10.96 2.97
N VAL A 102 -1.08 -10.12 1.96
CA VAL A 102 -0.04 -9.30 1.31
C VAL A 102 0.35 -8.13 2.23
N ILE A 103 -0.66 -7.47 2.80
CA ILE A 103 -0.52 -6.35 3.74
C ILE A 103 -1.11 -6.77 5.10
N PRO A 104 -0.41 -6.55 6.23
CA PRO A 104 -0.96 -6.90 7.54
C PRO A 104 -2.33 -6.25 7.81
N PRO A 105 -3.31 -7.00 8.34
CA PRO A 105 -4.69 -6.52 8.47
C PRO A 105 -4.86 -5.36 9.45
N ASN A 106 -3.87 -5.15 10.33
CA ASN A 106 -3.80 -4.01 11.25
C ASN A 106 -3.13 -2.77 10.63
N THR A 107 -2.83 -2.78 9.33
CA THR A 107 -2.23 -1.65 8.63
C THR A 107 -3.32 -0.74 8.07
N SER A 108 -3.13 0.59 8.22
CA SER A 108 -4.03 1.57 7.61
C SER A 108 -4.00 1.48 6.08
N ASN A 109 -5.14 1.20 5.47
CA ASN A 109 -5.30 1.11 4.02
C ASN A 109 -6.01 2.35 3.46
N TYR A 110 -5.79 2.61 2.17
CA TYR A 110 -6.63 3.56 1.46
C TYR A 110 -8.07 3.05 1.37
N ASP A 111 -9.05 3.95 1.29
CA ASP A 111 -10.46 3.58 1.21
C ASP A 111 -10.85 3.13 -0.20
N SER A 112 -10.43 1.92 -0.56
CA SER A 112 -10.83 1.21 -1.76
C SER A 112 -10.91 -0.31 -1.50
N THR A 113 -11.77 -0.99 -2.26
CA THR A 113 -11.92 -2.45 -2.23
C THR A 113 -10.63 -3.17 -2.61
N PHE A 114 -9.82 -2.61 -3.51
CA PHE A 114 -8.54 -3.18 -3.92
C PHE A 114 -7.59 -3.31 -2.71
N PHE A 115 -7.32 -2.22 -1.99
CA PHE A 115 -6.42 -2.27 -0.83
C PHE A 115 -6.98 -3.12 0.31
N LYS A 116 -8.30 -3.09 0.53
CA LYS A 116 -8.96 -3.97 1.51
C LYS A 116 -8.72 -5.44 1.16
N SER A 117 -8.73 -5.81 -0.11
CA SER A 117 -8.48 -7.19 -0.56
C SER A 117 -7.07 -7.67 -0.23
N LEU A 118 -6.06 -6.80 -0.27
CA LEU A 118 -4.67 -7.14 0.06
C LEU A 118 -4.45 -7.50 1.54
N SER A 119 -5.39 -7.12 2.40
CA SER A 119 -5.40 -7.43 3.83
C SER A 119 -6.24 -8.66 4.19
N ILE A 120 -6.87 -9.30 3.21
CA ILE A 120 -7.59 -10.55 3.41
C ILE A 120 -6.57 -11.69 3.49
N THR A 121 -6.87 -12.70 4.32
CA THR A 121 -6.03 -13.89 4.43
C THR A 121 -6.28 -14.81 3.23
N TYR A 122 -5.21 -15.15 2.52
CA TYR A 122 -5.20 -16.12 1.43
C TYR A 122 -4.88 -17.51 1.97
N GLU A 123 -5.58 -18.54 1.49
CA GLU A 123 -5.35 -19.96 1.83
C GLU A 123 -4.02 -20.50 1.26
N HIS A 124 -3.48 -19.81 0.26
CA HIS A 124 -2.18 -20.09 -0.34
C HIS A 124 -1.21 -18.96 -0.07
N PRO A 125 0.11 -19.18 -0.23
CA PRO A 125 1.09 -18.12 -0.03
C PRO A 125 0.78 -16.93 -0.94
N PRO A 126 0.57 -15.72 -0.38
CA PRO A 126 0.12 -14.55 -1.13
C PRO A 126 1.13 -14.15 -2.20
N GLN A 127 0.71 -13.32 -3.14
CA GLN A 127 1.61 -12.72 -4.13
C GLN A 127 2.75 -11.95 -3.44
N PRO A 128 3.97 -11.97 -4.01
CA PRO A 128 5.08 -11.19 -3.47
C PRO A 128 4.82 -9.69 -3.63
N LEU A 129 5.51 -8.88 -2.82
CA LEU A 129 5.38 -7.43 -2.85
C LEU A 129 6.74 -6.76 -2.77
N ILE A 130 6.97 -5.74 -3.61
CA ILE A 130 8.13 -4.87 -3.49
C ILE A 130 7.85 -3.83 -2.40
N VAL A 131 8.81 -3.63 -1.52
CA VAL A 131 8.72 -2.66 -0.43
C VAL A 131 10.01 -1.87 -0.31
N LYS A 132 9.94 -0.67 0.25
CA LYS A 132 11.13 0.14 0.57
C LYS A 132 11.44 0.06 2.06
N GLY A 133 12.70 -0.18 2.40
CA GLY A 133 13.14 -0.21 3.79
C GLY A 133 12.99 1.16 4.47
N VAL A 134 12.40 1.21 5.66
CA VAL A 134 12.30 2.43 6.47
C VAL A 134 13.25 2.36 7.67
N SER A 135 13.17 1.27 8.44
CA SER A 135 14.05 0.97 9.57
C SER A 135 14.04 -0.52 9.87
N ILE A 136 15.02 -0.99 10.63
CA ILE A 136 15.13 -2.38 11.05
C ILE A 136 15.18 -2.49 12.58
N ASP A 137 14.52 -3.51 13.12
CA ASP A 137 14.58 -3.91 14.53
C ASP A 137 15.10 -5.36 14.58
N ILE A 138 16.42 -5.49 14.75
CA ILE A 138 17.12 -6.78 14.78
C ILE A 138 16.70 -7.59 16.00
N ALA A 139 16.46 -6.95 17.14
CA ALA A 139 16.04 -7.63 18.38
C ALA A 139 14.68 -8.31 18.20
N LYS A 140 13.74 -7.66 17.50
CA LYS A 140 12.43 -8.23 17.17
C LYS A 140 12.38 -8.99 15.85
N LYS A 141 13.51 -9.10 15.13
CA LYS A 141 13.63 -9.77 13.83
C LYS A 141 12.58 -9.29 12.81
N GLN A 142 12.39 -7.98 12.73
CA GLN A 142 11.43 -7.35 11.82
C GLN A 142 11.99 -6.05 11.22
N ALA A 143 11.48 -5.66 10.06
CA ALA A 143 11.72 -4.37 9.44
C ALA A 143 10.41 -3.58 9.34
N LEU A 144 10.51 -2.26 9.53
CA LEU A 144 9.47 -1.33 9.12
C LEU A 144 9.72 -0.99 7.65
N VAL A 145 8.70 -1.16 6.83
CA VAL A 145 8.77 -0.95 5.38
C VAL A 145 7.62 -0.08 4.90
N SER A 146 7.82 0.61 3.78
CA SER A 146 6.79 1.39 3.10
C SER A 146 6.51 0.81 1.71
N SER A 147 5.27 0.90 1.25
CA SER A 147 4.83 0.48 -0.09
C SER A 147 3.68 1.35 -0.54
N TYR A 148 3.46 1.46 -1.86
CA TYR A 148 2.26 2.10 -2.40
C TYR A 148 0.98 1.31 -2.10
N CYS A 149 1.09 0.05 -1.73
CA CYS A 149 -0.02 -0.82 -1.34
C CYS A 149 -0.61 -0.51 0.05
N SER A 150 -0.07 0.48 0.77
CA SER A 150 -0.60 0.93 2.05
C SER A 150 -0.47 2.43 2.22
N SER A 151 -1.31 3.01 3.08
CA SER A 151 -1.24 4.44 3.43
C SER A 151 -0.18 4.74 4.49
N GLN A 152 0.30 3.72 5.20
CA GLN A 152 1.29 3.85 6.27
C GLN A 152 2.34 2.73 6.19
N PRO A 153 3.56 2.97 6.70
CA PRO A 153 4.54 1.90 6.86
C PRO A 153 4.02 0.77 7.75
N PHE A 154 4.44 -0.46 7.47
CA PHE A 154 4.04 -1.65 8.21
C PHE A 154 5.23 -2.56 8.50
N LEU A 155 5.03 -3.47 9.45
CA LEU A 155 6.07 -4.38 9.89
C LEU A 155 6.09 -5.65 9.04
N VAL A 156 7.29 -6.04 8.62
CA VAL A 156 7.56 -7.29 7.91
C VAL A 156 8.60 -8.09 8.69
N PRO A 157 8.35 -9.39 8.99
CA PRO A 157 9.37 -10.25 9.58
C PRO A 157 10.59 -10.38 8.66
N LEU A 158 11.82 -10.29 9.20
CA LEU A 158 13.03 -10.37 8.37
C LEU A 158 13.13 -11.67 7.58
N LYS A 159 12.63 -12.78 8.14
CA LYS A 159 12.56 -14.08 7.45
C LYS A 159 11.73 -14.07 6.15
N ASN A 160 10.88 -13.07 5.97
CA ASN A 160 10.04 -12.90 4.77
C ASN A 160 10.57 -11.78 3.86
N LEU A 161 11.66 -11.10 4.24
CA LEU A 161 12.25 -10.00 3.50
C LEU A 161 13.55 -10.48 2.84
N TYR A 162 13.68 -10.22 1.53
CA TYR A 162 14.80 -10.69 0.72
C TYR A 162 15.34 -9.55 -0.13
N GLU A 163 16.62 -9.60 -0.46
CA GLU A 163 17.18 -8.76 -1.53
C GLU A 163 16.48 -9.09 -2.85
N ASN A 164 16.17 -8.05 -3.63
CA ASN A 164 15.56 -8.23 -4.96
C ASN A 164 16.47 -8.98 -5.92
N PHE A 165 17.77 -8.83 -5.73
CA PHE A 165 18.81 -9.48 -6.49
C PHE A 165 19.54 -10.46 -5.59
N GLN A 166 19.65 -11.71 -6.05
CA GLN A 166 20.25 -12.80 -5.29
C GLN A 166 21.58 -13.19 -5.95
N PRO A 167 22.74 -12.90 -5.33
CA PRO A 167 24.05 -13.20 -5.91
C PRO A 167 24.23 -14.69 -6.25
N ILE A 168 23.58 -15.57 -5.48
CA ILE A 168 23.62 -17.03 -5.68
C ILE A 168 23.03 -17.47 -7.05
N ASP A 169 22.24 -16.63 -7.70
CA ASP A 169 21.71 -16.92 -9.03
C ASP A 169 22.75 -16.74 -10.14
N ILE A 170 23.85 -16.01 -9.88
CA ILE A 170 24.94 -15.76 -10.83
C ILE A 170 26.12 -16.71 -10.60
N SER A 171 26.33 -17.14 -9.36
CA SER A 171 27.37 -18.11 -9.03
C SER A 171 26.93 -19.53 -9.48
N ASN A 172 27.07 -19.83 -10.76
CA ASN A 172 27.10 -21.18 -11.33
C ASN A 172 28.18 -21.27 -12.41
#